data_AF-A0A920ECC6-F1
#
_entry.id   AF-A0A920ECC6-F1
#
_cell.length_a   1.000
_cell.length_b   1.000
_cell.length_c   1.000
_cell.angle_alpha   90.00
_cell.angle_beta   90.00
_cell.angle_gamma   90.00
#
_symmetry.space_group_name_H-M   'P 1'
#
loop_
_entity.id
_entity.type
_entity.pdbx_description
1 polymer ?
#
loop_
_entity_poly.entity_id
_entity_poly.type
_entity_poly.pdbx_seq_one_letter_code
_entity_poly.pdbx_strand_id
1 'polypeptide(L)'
;MGKTLSQKIWSDHVVRSGSGLPDLLYIDLHLIHEVTSPQAFDGLRMNGRSVRRPDLTVATEDHNVPTENIDQPIADEISLKQIETLRDNTAEFGITNYPMGIRIRASCMLSDLN
;
A
#
# COMPACT_ATOMS: atom_id res chain seq x y z
N MET A 1 24.11 19.06 -21.02
CA MET A 1 24.20 18.83 -19.56
C MET A 1 23.59 17.47 -19.25
N GLY A 2 24.20 16.64 -18.40
CA GLY A 2 23.63 15.33 -18.07
C GLY A 2 22.40 15.44 -17.17
N LYS A 3 21.45 14.52 -17.30
CA LYS A 3 20.31 14.38 -16.37
C LYS A 3 20.73 13.59 -15.11
N THR A 4 20.19 13.95 -13.95
CA THR A 4 20.32 13.16 -12.71
C THR A 4 19.51 11.87 -12.79
N LEU A 5 19.72 10.92 -11.87
CA LEU A 5 18.94 9.69 -11.80
C LEU A 5 17.44 9.97 -11.57
N SER A 6 17.11 10.85 -10.63
CA SER A 6 15.72 11.24 -10.36
C SER A 6 15.04 11.86 -11.58
N GLN A 7 15.75 12.70 -12.34
CA GLN A 7 15.22 13.29 -13.57
C GLN A 7 14.98 12.24 -14.66
N LYS A 8 15.83 11.22 -14.74
CA LYS A 8 15.64 10.09 -15.67
C LYS A 8 14.39 9.31 -15.29
N ILE A 9 14.30 8.85 -14.04
CA ILE A 9 13.12 8.12 -13.53
C ILE A 9 11.85 8.94 -13.74
N TRP A 10 11.83 10.22 -13.35
CA TRP A 10 10.67 11.08 -13.55
C TRP A 10 10.28 11.17 -15.04
N SER A 11 11.25 11.46 -15.92
CA SER A 11 11.00 11.57 -17.37
C SER A 11 10.36 10.30 -17.94
N ASP A 12 10.75 9.13 -17.45
CA ASP A 12 10.26 7.83 -17.93
C ASP A 12 8.81 7.53 -17.47
N HIS A 13 8.30 8.22 -16.44
CA HIS A 13 6.98 7.97 -15.84
C HIS A 13 5.94 9.08 -16.11
N VAL A 14 6.32 10.13 -16.84
CA VAL A 14 5.38 11.17 -17.27
C VAL A 14 4.47 10.62 -18.37
N VAL A 15 3.17 10.53 -18.06
CA VAL A 15 2.11 10.21 -19.04
C VAL A 15 1.80 11.43 -19.89
N ARG A 16 1.77 12.61 -19.25
CA ARG A 16 1.51 13.88 -19.92
C ARG A 16 2.17 15.01 -19.15
N SER A 17 2.96 15.82 -19.85
CA SER A 17 3.48 17.06 -19.28
C SER A 17 2.38 18.11 -19.15
N GLY A 18 2.36 18.79 -18.01
CA GLY A 18 1.43 19.88 -17.77
C GLY A 18 1.93 21.18 -18.39
N SER A 19 1.18 21.77 -19.31
CA SER A 19 1.49 23.10 -19.86
C SER A 19 1.13 24.18 -18.82
N GLY A 20 2.02 24.46 -17.87
CA GLY A 20 1.77 25.36 -16.74
C GLY A 20 1.00 24.71 -15.58
N LEU A 21 0.82 23.38 -15.62
CA LEU A 21 0.25 22.56 -14.57
C LEU A 21 1.27 21.49 -14.14
N PRO A 22 1.08 20.82 -13.00
CA PRO A 22 1.89 19.65 -12.65
C PRO A 22 1.82 18.55 -13.72
N ASP A 23 2.91 17.80 -13.87
CA ASP A 23 2.94 16.62 -14.74
C ASP A 23 1.98 15.54 -14.24
N LEU A 24 1.35 14.83 -15.17
CA LEU A 24 0.62 13.61 -14.88
C LEU A 24 1.60 12.44 -14.88
N LEU A 25 1.78 11.82 -13.72
CA LEU A 25 2.57 10.61 -13.56
C LEU A 25 1.70 9.36 -13.52
N TYR A 26 2.25 8.26 -14.03
CA TYR A 26 1.75 6.93 -13.72
C TYR A 26 2.47 6.39 -12.49
N ILE A 27 1.73 5.70 -11.60
CA ILE A 27 2.28 5.06 -10.41
C ILE A 27 2.28 3.55 -10.62
N ASP A 28 3.46 2.95 -10.58
CA ASP A 28 3.67 1.53 -10.91
C ASP A 28 3.53 0.59 -9.72
N LEU A 29 3.51 1.12 -8.49
CA LEU A 29 3.32 0.33 -7.28
C LEU A 29 2.65 1.17 -6.19
N HIS A 30 1.59 0.63 -5.61
CA HIS A 30 0.94 1.17 -4.42
C HIS A 30 1.21 0.24 -3.25
N LEU A 31 1.85 0.77 -2.22
CA LEU A 31 2.10 0.07 -0.96
C LEU A 31 1.09 0.60 0.06
N ILE A 32 0.27 -0.30 0.60
CA ILE A 32 -0.85 0.04 1.48
C ILE A 32 -0.75 -0.76 2.78
N HIS A 33 -1.32 -0.22 3.85
CA HIS A 33 -1.25 -0.78 5.21
C HIS A 33 -2.49 -0.43 6.04
N GLU A 34 -2.67 -1.11 7.16
CA GLU A 34 -3.89 -1.15 7.97
C GLU A 34 -4.31 0.18 8.61
N VAL A 35 -3.42 1.16 8.69
CA VAL A 35 -3.67 2.42 9.42
C VAL A 35 -4.38 3.47 8.56
N THR A 36 -3.93 3.64 7.31
CA THR A 36 -4.35 4.77 6.44
C THR A 36 -5.16 4.33 5.22
N SER A 37 -5.09 3.04 4.88
CA SER A 37 -5.70 2.52 3.67
C SER A 37 -7.20 2.28 3.78
N PRO A 38 -7.78 1.95 4.96
CA PRO A 38 -9.24 1.87 5.09
C PRO A 38 -9.98 3.11 4.58
N GLN A 39 -9.46 4.31 4.89
CA GLN A 39 -10.04 5.58 4.45
C GLN A 39 -9.96 5.75 2.92
N ALA A 40 -8.89 5.24 2.29
CA ALA A 40 -8.76 5.27 0.84
C ALA A 40 -9.78 4.34 0.15
N PHE A 41 -10.03 3.16 0.71
CA PHE A 41 -11.06 2.24 0.22
C PHE A 41 -12.47 2.81 0.36
N ASP A 42 -12.79 3.44 1.48
CA ASP A 42 -14.06 4.14 1.65
C ASP A 42 -14.23 5.27 0.64
N GLY A 43 -13.16 6.03 0.38
CA GLY A 43 -13.14 7.04 -0.68
C GLY A 43 -13.44 6.45 -2.07
N LEU A 44 -12.93 5.26 -2.38
CA LEU A 44 -13.25 4.55 -3.63
C LEU A 44 -14.74 4.18 -3.68
N ARG A 45 -15.28 3.57 -2.62
CA ARG A 45 -16.70 3.18 -2.54
C ARG A 45 -17.62 4.38 -2.68
N MET A 46 -17.36 5.46 -1.94
CA MET A 46 -18.15 6.70 -1.98
C MET A 46 -18.21 7.32 -3.38
N ASN A 47 -17.16 7.13 -4.17
CA ASN A 47 -17.09 7.63 -5.55
C ASN A 47 -17.50 6.58 -6.60
N GLY A 48 -17.98 5.40 -6.18
CA GLY A 48 -18.34 4.31 -7.08
C GLY A 48 -17.17 3.80 -7.93
N ARG A 49 -15.95 3.82 -7.40
CA ARG A 49 -14.72 3.43 -8.08
C ARG A 49 -14.18 2.10 -7.54
N SER A 50 -13.55 1.33 -8.42
CA SER A 50 -12.72 0.19 -8.04
C SER A 50 -11.24 0.55 -8.09
N VAL A 51 -10.40 -0.31 -7.51
CA VAL A 51 -8.95 -0.23 -7.66
C VAL A 51 -8.60 -0.59 -9.10
N ARG A 52 -7.96 0.34 -9.81
CA ARG A 52 -7.67 0.19 -11.25
C ARG A 52 -6.66 -0.91 -11.56
N ARG A 53 -5.65 -1.10 -10.70
CA ARG A 53 -4.57 -2.07 -10.86
C ARG A 53 -4.32 -2.82 -9.55
N PRO A 54 -5.18 -3.79 -9.19
CA PRO A 54 -4.98 -4.61 -7.99
C PRO A 54 -3.66 -5.39 -8.04
N ASP A 55 -3.17 -5.71 -9.23
CA ASP A 55 -1.90 -6.38 -9.51
C ASP A 55 -0.66 -5.51 -9.22
N LEU A 56 -0.83 -4.18 -9.14
CA LEU A 56 0.21 -3.22 -8.77
C LEU A 56 -0.05 -2.60 -7.39
N THR A 57 -0.92 -3.23 -6.59
CA THR A 57 -1.22 -2.80 -5.23
C THR A 57 -0.90 -3.95 -4.29
N VAL A 58 -0.10 -3.67 -3.27
CA VAL A 58 0.33 -4.66 -2.29
C VAL A 58 0.02 -4.13 -0.90
N ALA A 59 -0.67 -4.95 -0.11
CA ALA A 59 -0.99 -4.67 1.28
C ALA A 59 -0.05 -5.44 2.22
N THR A 60 0.29 -4.79 3.32
CA THR A 60 1.10 -5.36 4.41
C THR A 60 0.46 -5.06 5.76
N GLU A 61 0.56 -6.02 6.69
CA GLU A 61 0.18 -5.85 8.09
C GLU A 61 1.46 -5.65 8.93
N ASP A 62 1.83 -4.41 9.25
CA ASP A 62 3.16 -4.12 9.82
C ASP A 62 3.24 -2.99 10.86
N HIS A 63 2.19 -2.19 11.05
CA HIS A 63 2.20 -1.05 11.97
C HIS A 63 1.57 -1.38 13.33
N ASN A 64 0.52 -2.19 13.33
CA ASN A 64 -0.28 -2.54 14.51
C ASN A 64 -0.17 -4.04 14.86
N VAL A 65 0.95 -4.65 14.46
CA VAL A 65 1.27 -6.03 14.79
C VAL A 65 2.03 -6.08 16.12
N PRO A 66 1.68 -6.98 17.05
CA PRO A 66 2.38 -7.09 18.32
C PRO A 66 3.83 -7.58 18.11
N THR A 67 4.79 -6.87 18.72
CA THR A 67 6.21 -7.25 18.69
C THR A 67 6.50 -8.48 19.55
N GLU A 68 5.73 -8.69 20.62
CA GLU A 68 5.82 -9.83 21.53
C GLU A 68 4.60 -10.73 21.37
N ASN A 69 4.77 -12.05 21.57
CA ASN A 69 3.68 -13.02 21.47
C ASN A 69 2.93 -12.96 20.12
N ILE A 70 3.66 -12.84 19.01
CA ILE A 70 3.11 -12.71 17.65
C ILE A 70 2.25 -13.91 17.22
N ASP A 71 2.45 -15.05 17.87
CA ASP A 71 1.69 -16.29 17.72
C ASP A 71 0.34 -16.27 18.46
N GLN A 72 0.10 -15.26 19.30
CA GLN A 72 -1.13 -15.09 20.06
C GLN A 72 -2.10 -14.12 19.37
N PRO A 73 -3.40 -14.18 19.71
CA PRO A 73 -4.37 -13.20 19.22
C PRO A 73 -3.96 -11.76 19.57
N ILE A 74 -4.24 -10.82 18.66
CA ILE A 74 -3.99 -9.40 18.87
C ILE A 74 -4.92 -8.91 19.99
N ALA A 75 -4.34 -8.55 21.14
CA ALA A 75 -5.09 -8.17 22.33
C ALA A 75 -5.67 -6.76 22.26
N ASP A 76 -5.02 -5.86 21.52
CA ASP A 76 -5.50 -4.49 21.33
C ASP A 76 -6.63 -4.48 20.29
N GLU A 77 -7.84 -4.14 20.73
CA GLU A 77 -9.05 -4.19 19.90
C GLU A 77 -8.99 -3.22 18.71
N ILE A 78 -8.31 -2.08 18.85
CA ILE A 78 -8.16 -1.09 17.78
C ILE A 78 -7.26 -1.64 16.68
N SER A 79 -6.12 -2.20 17.08
CA SER A 79 -5.13 -2.85 16.22
C SER A 79 -5.77 -4.02 15.45
N LEU A 80 -6.48 -4.89 16.17
CA LEU A 80 -7.24 -5.99 15.58
C LEU A 80 -8.23 -5.47 14.55
N LYS A 81 -9.02 -4.45 14.89
CA LYS A 81 -10.02 -3.90 14.00
C LYS A 81 -9.41 -3.32 12.72
N GLN A 82 -8.27 -2.63 12.81
CA GLN A 82 -7.57 -2.08 11.65
C GLN A 82 -7.07 -3.17 10.71
N ILE A 83 -6.48 -4.24 11.26
CA ILE A 83 -6.00 -5.39 10.49
C ILE A 83 -7.16 -6.14 9.82
N GLU A 84 -8.24 -6.42 10.55
CA GLU A 84 -9.44 -7.04 9.97
C GLU A 84 -10.02 -6.18 8.84
N THR A 85 -10.09 -4.87 9.04
CA THR A 85 -10.58 -3.94 8.01
C THR A 85 -9.69 -3.98 6.76
N LEU A 86 -8.36 -4.05 6.90
CA LEU A 86 -7.46 -4.23 5.76
C LEU A 86 -7.71 -5.55 5.03
N ARG A 87 -7.89 -6.66 5.77
CA ARG A 87 -8.17 -7.99 5.19
C ARG A 87 -9.47 -8.00 4.39
N ASP A 88 -10.54 -7.42 4.95
CA ASP A 88 -11.83 -7.31 4.28
C ASP A 88 -11.72 -6.48 3.00
N ASN A 89 -11.06 -5.32 3.08
CA ASN A 89 -10.85 -4.46 1.91
C ASN A 89 -10.02 -5.16 0.83
N THR A 90 -8.92 -5.80 1.19
CA THR A 90 -8.03 -6.46 0.22
C THR A 90 -8.72 -7.65 -0.45
N ALA A 91 -9.54 -8.39 0.28
CA ALA A 91 -10.39 -9.44 -0.28
C ALA A 91 -11.46 -8.88 -1.23
N GLU A 92 -12.15 -7.79 -0.85
CA GLU A 92 -13.17 -7.14 -1.69
C GLU A 92 -12.59 -6.61 -3.01
N PHE A 93 -11.43 -5.95 -2.95
CA PHE A 93 -10.81 -5.31 -4.11
C PHE A 93 -9.82 -6.20 -4.88
N GLY A 94 -9.65 -7.46 -4.47
CA GLY A 94 -8.76 -8.43 -5.14
C GLY A 94 -7.28 -8.06 -5.06
N ILE A 95 -6.85 -7.49 -3.93
CA ILE A 95 -5.48 -7.05 -3.68
C ILE A 95 -4.71 -8.13 -2.93
N THR A 96 -3.43 -8.31 -3.27
CA THR A 96 -2.53 -9.19 -2.51
C THR A 96 -2.26 -8.58 -1.14
N ASN A 97 -2.61 -9.31 -0.07
CA ASN A 97 -2.27 -8.99 1.30
C ASN A 97 -1.23 -9.96 1.84
N TYR A 98 -0.12 -9.42 2.36
CA TYR A 98 0.89 -10.18 3.09
C TYR A 98 0.63 -10.06 4.59
N PRO A 99 0.06 -11.09 5.22
CA PRO A 99 -0.35 -11.02 6.61
C PRO A 99 0.84 -11.12 7.55
N MET A 100 0.60 -10.76 8.81
CA MET A 100 1.54 -10.94 9.90
C MET A 100 2.07 -12.37 9.98
N GLY A 101 3.38 -12.53 10.24
CA GLY A 101 4.00 -13.83 10.56
C GLY A 101 4.42 -14.68 9.36
N ILE A 102 4.30 -14.19 8.12
CA ILE A 102 4.91 -14.87 6.96
C ILE A 102 6.42 -14.64 6.94
N ARG A 103 7.18 -15.60 6.38
CA ARG A 103 8.66 -15.58 6.36
C ARG A 103 9.27 -14.44 5.53
N ILE A 104 8.45 -13.71 4.78
CA ILE A 104 8.80 -12.41 4.17
C ILE A 104 8.33 -11.36 5.17
N ARG A 105 9.21 -10.78 5.97
CA ARG A 105 8.79 -9.74 6.93
C ARG A 105 8.33 -8.52 6.13
N ALA A 106 7.03 -8.43 5.93
CA ALA A 106 6.42 -7.47 5.04
C ALA A 106 6.19 -6.15 5.77
N SER A 107 7.26 -5.41 6.08
CA SER A 107 7.06 -3.98 6.34
C SER A 107 6.93 -3.26 5.00
N CYS A 108 6.02 -2.28 4.92
CA CYS A 108 5.75 -1.56 3.70
C CYS A 108 6.99 -0.87 3.10
N MET A 109 8.06 -0.68 3.88
CA MET A 109 9.33 -0.10 3.41
C MET A 109 10.59 -0.97 3.67
N LEU A 110 10.49 -2.12 4.36
CA LEU A 110 11.64 -3.00 4.54
C LEU A 110 11.56 -4.17 3.56
N SER A 111 12.15 -3.97 2.38
CA SER A 111 12.76 -5.10 1.66
C SER A 111 13.98 -5.52 2.49
N ASP A 112 13.91 -6.67 3.17
CA ASP A 112 14.98 -7.20 4.01
C ASP A 112 16.34 -7.16 3.29
N LEU A 113 17.21 -6.23 3.72
CA LEU A 113 18.66 -6.37 3.64
C LEU A 113 19.08 -7.24 4.83
N ASN A 114 18.99 -8.57 4.65
CA ASN A 114 19.91 -9.60 5.18
C ASN A 114 19.43 -11.01 4.85
#